data_AF-A0A6I1JUD5-F1
#
_entry.id   AF-A0A6I1JUD5-F1
#
_cell.length_a   1.000
_cell.length_b   1.000
_cell.length_c   1.000
_cell.angle_alpha   90.00
_cell.angle_beta   90.00
_cell.angle_gamma   90.00
#
_symmetry.space_group_name_H-M   'P 1'
#
loop_
_entity.id
_entity.type
_entity.pdbx_description
1 polymer ?
#
loop_
_entity_poly.entity_id
_entity_poly.type
_entity_poly.pdbx_seq_one_letter_code
_entity_poly.pdbx_strand_id
1 'polypeptide(L)' 'KPLTWQRMTREACTVIAPLSARISRLEGMEAHARTSDVRLAKFAPGRAFDLGRPVES' A
#
# COMPACT_ATOMS: atom_id res chain seq x y z
N LYS A 1 17.72 20.84 -13.09
CA LYS A 1 16.31 20.53 -12.74
C LYS A 1 16.28 19.96 -11.33
N PRO A 2 15.36 20.39 -10.45
CA PRO A 2 15.22 19.79 -9.12
C PRO A 2 14.71 18.33 -9.25
N LEU A 3 15.20 17.46 -8.38
CA LEU A 3 14.81 16.04 -8.30
C LEU A 3 14.34 15.74 -6.87
N THR A 4 13.31 14.93 -6.74
CA THR A 4 12.84 14.40 -5.45
C THR A 4 13.19 12.92 -5.35
N TRP A 5 13.46 12.46 -4.13
CA TRP A 5 13.69 11.05 -3.83
C TRP A 5 13.05 10.69 -2.49
N GLN A 6 12.73 9.41 -2.30
CA GLN A 6 12.19 8.90 -1.04
C GLN A 6 12.75 7.52 -0.70
N ARG A 7 12.89 7.24 0.60
CA ARG A 7 13.23 5.93 1.15
C ARG A 7 12.35 5.68 2.37
N MET A 8 11.77 4.50 2.46
CA MET A 8 10.89 4.11 3.57
C MET A 8 11.52 2.98 4.38
N THR A 9 11.39 3.06 5.70
CA THR A 9 11.72 1.93 6.59
C THR A 9 10.60 0.88 6.54
N ARG A 10 10.84 -0.28 7.16
CA ARG A 10 9.82 -1.35 7.23
C ARG A 10 8.62 -0.91 8.06
N GLU A 11 8.89 -0.23 9.18
CA GLU A 11 7.89 0.32 10.09
C GLU A 11 7.04 1.37 9.40
N ALA A 12 7.67 2.26 8.62
CA ALA A 12 6.95 3.24 7.81
C ALA A 12 6.06 2.58 6.74
N CYS A 13 6.54 1.50 6.10
CA CYS A 13 5.72 0.73 5.15
C CYS A 13 4.47 0.16 5.83
N THR A 14 4.57 -0.36 7.05
CA THR A 14 3.42 -0.92 7.79
C THR A 14 2.35 0.13 8.10
N VAL A 15 2.73 1.41 8.24
CA VAL A 15 1.79 2.51 8.49
C VAL A 15 1.18 3.04 7.19
N ILE A 16 1.98 3.19 6.13
CA ILE A 16 1.56 3.87 4.89
C ILE A 16 0.90 2.92 3.88
N ALA A 17 1.36 1.67 3.79
CA ALA A 17 0.82 0.70 2.84
C ALA A 17 -0.70 0.46 2.95
N PRO A 18 -1.35 0.36 4.13
CA PRO A 18 -2.80 0.13 4.18
C PRO A 18 -3.57 1.36 3.68
N LEU A 19 -3.08 2.57 3.94
CA LEU A 19 -3.66 3.80 3.41
C LEU A 19 -3.48 3.88 1.89
N SER A 20 -2.29 3.59 1.40
CA SER A 20 -1.99 3.55 -0.04
C SER A 20 -2.85 2.54 -0.77
N ALA A 21 -3.08 1.36 -0.18
CA ALA A 21 -3.96 0.33 -0.74
C ALA A 21 -5.40 0.81 -0.88
N ARG A 22 -5.94 1.45 0.18
CA ARG A 22 -7.30 2.01 0.19
C ARG A 22 -7.46 3.13 -0.84
N ILE A 23 -6.54 4.09 -0.87
CA ILE A 23 -6.56 5.20 -1.85
C ILE A 23 -6.51 4.64 -3.26
N SER A 24 -5.58 3.72 -3.54
CA SER A 24 -5.43 3.13 -4.87
C SER A 24 -6.71 2.41 -5.32
N ARG A 25 -7.42 1.72 -4.42
CA ARG A 25 -8.70 1.07 -4.74
C ARG A 25 -9.83 2.06 -5.00
N LEU A 26 -9.91 3.14 -4.21
CA LEU A 26 -10.85 4.23 -4.47
C LEU A 26 -10.61 4.91 -5.83
N GLU A 27 -9.36 4.92 -6.29
CA GLU A 27 -8.96 5.47 -7.58
C GLU A 27 -9.06 4.47 -8.75
N GLY A 28 -9.48 3.22 -8.51
CA GLY A 28 -9.55 2.19 -9.55
C GLY A 28 -8.19 1.60 -9.96
N MET A 29 -7.12 1.83 -9.18
CA MET A 29 -5.74 1.45 -9.47
C MET A 29 -5.32 0.15 -8.75
N GLU A 30 -5.98 -0.97 -9.05
CA GLU A 30 -5.80 -2.24 -8.31
C GLU A 30 -4.34 -2.75 -8.28
N ALA A 31 -3.56 -2.57 -9.35
CA ALA A 31 -2.14 -2.94 -9.35
C ALA A 31 -1.30 -2.16 -8.32
N HIS A 32 -1.63 -0.88 -8.10
CA HIS A 32 -0.98 -0.06 -7.08
C HIS A 32 -1.38 -0.52 -5.67
N ALA A 33 -2.64 -0.90 -5.49
CA ALA A 33 -3.13 -1.46 -4.23
C ALA A 33 -2.41 -2.78 -3.88
N ARG A 34 -2.33 -3.73 -4.82
CA ARG A 34 -1.65 -5.02 -4.61
C ARG A 34 -0.17 -4.87 -4.28
N THR A 35 0.49 -3.85 -4.83
CA THR A 35 1.89 -3.53 -4.51
C THR A 35 2.08 -3.12 -3.03
N SER A 36 1.04 -2.50 -2.44
CA SER A 36 1.00 -2.17 -1.01
C SER A 36 0.69 -3.41 -0.17
N ASP A 37 -0.26 -4.24 -0.59
CA ASP A 37 -0.63 -5.50 0.07
C ASP A 37 0.57 -6.45 0.20
N VAL A 38 1.38 -6.60 -0.86
CA VAL A 38 2.61 -7.40 -0.85
C VAL A 38 3.61 -6.93 0.21
N ARG A 39 3.74 -5.62 0.42
CA ARG A 39 4.62 -5.07 1.47
C ARG A 39 4.06 -5.35 2.86
N LEU A 40 2.74 -5.29 3.05
CA LEU A 40 2.11 -5.63 4.31
C LEU A 40 2.29 -7.10 4.66
N ALA A 41 2.07 -8.00 3.70
CA ALA A 41 2.33 -9.43 3.89
C ALA A 41 3.80 -9.71 4.29
N LYS A 42 4.74 -8.95 3.70
CA LYS A 42 6.17 -9.10 3.96
C LYS A 42 6.63 -8.52 5.30
N PHE A 43 6.12 -7.35 5.70
CA PHE A 43 6.65 -6.58 6.83
C PHE A 43 5.77 -6.63 8.08
N ALA A 44 4.51 -7.04 7.97
CA ALA A 44 3.59 -7.23 9.08
C ALA A 44 2.77 -8.51 8.92
N PRO A 45 3.43 -9.69 8.79
CA PRO A 45 2.72 -10.96 8.60
C PRO A 45 1.77 -11.23 9.79
N GLY A 46 0.57 -11.74 9.49
CA GLY A 46 -0.43 -12.07 10.50
C GLY A 46 -1.20 -10.89 11.10
N ARG A 47 -0.85 -9.65 10.74
CA ARG A 47 -1.59 -8.47 11.20
C ARG A 47 -2.72 -8.13 10.23
N ALA A 48 -3.92 -7.92 10.78
CA ALA A 48 -5.08 -7.49 10.00
C ALA A 48 -5.05 -5.98 9.74
N PHE A 49 -5.45 -5.59 8.53
CA PHE A 49 -5.58 -4.21 8.10
C PHE A 49 -6.87 -4.05 7.30
N ASP A 50 -7.51 -2.88 7.40
CA ASP A 50 -8.52 -2.45 6.43
C ASP A 50 -7.79 -1.99 5.17
N LEU A 51 -7.99 -2.71 4.07
CA LEU A 51 -7.34 -2.45 2.78
C LEU A 51 -8.32 -1.94 1.72
N GLY A 52 -9.58 -1.71 2.09
CA GLY A 52 -10.64 -1.36 1.14
C GLY A 52 -11.13 -2.55 0.30
N ARG A 53 -12.03 -2.27 -0.65
CA ARG A 53 -12.61 -3.27 -1.55
C ARG A 53 -11.83 -3.36 -2.85
N PRO A 54 -11.49 -4.56 -3.35
CA PRO A 54 -10.86 -4.72 -4.67
C PRO A 54 -11.70 -4.08 -5.78
N VAL A 55 -11.02 -3.58 -6.81
CA VAL A 55 -11.69 -3.05 -8.01
C VAL A 55 -12.32 -4.22 -8.78
N GLU A 56 -13.59 -4.07 -9.14
CA GLU A 56 -14.34 -5.03 -9.97
C GLU A 56 -14.25 -4.62 -11.45
N SER A 57 -14.15 -5.62 -12.33
CA SER A 57 -14.03 -5.45 -13.79
C SER A 57 -15.37 -5.63 -14.50
#